data_AF-A0A951EKU1-F1
#
_entry.id   AF-A0A951EKU1-F1
#
_cell.length_a   1.000
_cell.length_b   1.000
_cell.length_c   1.000
_cell.angle_alpha   90.00
_cell.angle_beta   90.00
_cell.angle_gamma   90.00
#
_symmetry.space_group_name_H-M   'P 1'
#
loop_
_entity.id
_entity.type
_entity.pdbx_description
1 polymer ?
#
loop_
_entity_poly.entity_id
_entity_poly.type
_entity_poly.pdbx_seq_one_letter_code
_entity_poly.pdbx_strand_id
1 'polypeptide(L)'
;MAGVVTCRGDDYETAVTRSSTILTRAAVLEIEPVDLDDAATFLMATGPSAQDRWGPVVGQLRLQPDVPLARALTNPLMVSLARTVYAAPASDHPRQLLDFADQAGVERHLLEAFIPAAYHHFPPAPGTPTTSAPGRYPPEQARRCLTFLARHLDTLATKDLAWWQLVDTIPRVTRVISIGLTAGLIFGSVGVLTQVGVTDPTYRLAATLAFGLVFGLATGLSYGLHKQPTPLRVDMRFQGTLRAFFRRFVPGLAIGGALGLGIGLPYQAAFAVALTLGFALAAPVWLDIPTDMAQISSPSVVLTQDRTAAFSFGLVLALPVGLGGGLVVGLPTGRAFGVTGGVVAMLAGALVSAVTGGVLGGRSYGRVGRWMFAFTFAVVGGLVFEPTDDPGSHAILGPAYGIIFGLAIGGVGVLSRAWGAYAVSRIWLALRGKQPWRLMRFLEDAHRRGVLRQSGATYQFRHARMQDHLAHADPTSQRGPCRPSRRQSQPRCPSNLPS
;
A
#
# COMPACT_ATOMS: atom_id res chain seq x y z
N MET A 1 -34.19 17.37 -1.98
CA MET A 1 -33.16 16.45 -2.49
C MET A 1 -33.67 15.03 -2.33
N ALA A 2 -33.90 14.31 -3.42
CA ALA A 2 -34.17 12.88 -3.36
C ALA A 2 -32.81 12.16 -3.40
N GLY A 3 -32.56 11.30 -2.42
CA GLY A 3 -31.38 10.45 -2.37
C GLY A 3 -31.83 8.99 -2.43
N VAL A 4 -31.13 8.16 -3.20
CA VAL A 4 -31.33 6.71 -3.22
C VAL A 4 -30.20 6.08 -2.44
N VAL A 5 -30.53 5.25 -1.46
CA VAL A 5 -29.58 4.48 -0.66
C VAL A 5 -29.84 3.01 -0.92
N THR A 6 -28.78 2.24 -1.21
CA THR A 6 -28.86 0.79 -1.35
C THR A 6 -28.16 0.13 -0.18
N CYS A 7 -28.77 -0.90 0.38
CA CYS A 7 -28.25 -1.66 1.51
C CYS A 7 -28.68 -3.14 1.40
N ARG A 8 -28.16 -4.00 2.28
CA ARG A 8 -28.65 -5.37 2.42
C ARG A 8 -29.88 -5.38 3.33
N GLY A 9 -30.81 -6.32 3.09
CA GLY A 9 -32.03 -6.48 3.91
C GLY A 9 -31.70 -6.60 5.40
N ASP A 10 -30.84 -7.55 5.76
CA ASP A 10 -30.43 -7.79 7.15
C ASP A 10 -29.79 -6.55 7.83
N ASP A 11 -28.99 -5.78 7.08
CA ASP A 11 -28.35 -4.56 7.59
C ASP A 11 -29.39 -3.47 7.86
N TYR A 12 -30.40 -3.35 6.99
CA TYR A 12 -31.53 -2.43 7.17
C TYR A 12 -32.37 -2.83 8.38
N GLU A 13 -32.75 -4.10 8.49
CA GLU A 13 -33.51 -4.62 9.62
C GLU A 13 -32.76 -4.42 10.94
N THR A 14 -31.46 -4.71 10.98
CA THR A 14 -30.62 -4.50 12.16
C THR A 14 -30.57 -3.01 12.54
N ALA A 15 -30.44 -2.12 11.55
CA ALA A 15 -30.40 -0.67 11.79
C ALA A 15 -31.74 -0.15 12.33
N VAL A 16 -32.87 -0.57 11.75
CA VAL A 16 -34.22 -0.20 12.20
C VAL A 16 -34.48 -0.73 13.60
N THR A 17 -34.13 -1.99 13.87
CA THR A 17 -34.34 -2.63 15.18
C THR A 17 -33.51 -1.95 16.28
N ARG A 18 -32.25 -1.58 16.00
CA ARG A 18 -31.38 -0.90 16.97
C ARG A 18 -31.75 0.56 17.22
N SER A 19 -32.22 1.26 16.20
CA SER A 19 -32.53 2.70 16.30
C SER A 19 -33.98 2.99 16.65
N SER A 20 -34.87 1.99 16.60
CA SER A 20 -36.33 2.11 16.77
C SER A 20 -36.98 3.18 15.88
N THR A 21 -36.27 3.61 14.83
CA THR A 21 -36.64 4.73 13.97
C THR A 21 -36.82 4.21 12.55
N ILE A 22 -38.04 4.32 12.03
CA ILE A 22 -38.36 3.96 10.65
C ILE A 22 -38.38 5.25 9.81
N LEU A 23 -37.74 5.22 8.64
CA LEU A 23 -37.72 6.34 7.70
C LEU A 23 -39.12 6.52 7.07
N THR A 24 -40.01 7.23 7.75
CA THR A 24 -41.44 7.41 7.38
C THR A 24 -41.68 8.09 6.03
N ARG A 25 -40.64 8.71 5.45
CA ARG A 25 -40.70 9.37 4.12
C ARG A 25 -39.87 8.67 3.05
N ALA A 26 -39.29 7.50 3.33
CA ALA A 26 -38.54 6.73 2.35
C ALA A 26 -39.41 5.58 1.81
N ALA A 27 -39.49 5.45 0.49
CA ALA A 27 -40.01 4.24 -0.14
C ALA A 27 -38.94 3.15 -0.01
N VAL A 28 -39.28 2.03 0.64
CA VAL A 28 -38.42 0.85 0.71
C VAL A 28 -38.81 -0.07 -0.44
N LEU A 29 -37.83 -0.37 -1.31
CA LEU A 29 -38.01 -1.27 -2.43
C LEU A 29 -37.07 -2.46 -2.23
N GLU A 30 -37.63 -3.66 -2.23
CA GLU A 30 -36.88 -4.91 -2.20
C GLU A 30 -36.74 -5.46 -3.62
N ILE A 31 -35.56 -5.97 -3.96
CA ILE A 31 -35.29 -6.54 -5.28
C ILE A 31 -35.68 -8.01 -5.25
N GLU A 32 -36.69 -8.37 -6.04
CA GLU A 32 -37.15 -9.77 -6.18
C GLU A 32 -36.14 -10.64 -6.96
N PRO A 33 -36.17 -11.96 -6.78
CA PRO A 33 -35.36 -12.89 -7.56
C PRO A 33 -35.68 -12.82 -9.07
N VAL A 34 -34.71 -13.17 -9.91
CA VAL A 34 -34.83 -13.05 -11.37
C VAL A 34 -35.68 -14.18 -11.93
N ASP A 35 -36.64 -13.83 -12.78
CA ASP A 35 -37.44 -14.80 -13.52
C ASP A 35 -36.59 -15.51 -14.61
N LEU A 36 -36.91 -16.77 -14.90
CA LEU A 36 -36.18 -17.57 -15.88
C LEU A 36 -36.22 -16.94 -17.28
N ASP A 37 -37.34 -16.33 -17.68
CA ASP A 37 -37.49 -15.70 -18.99
C ASP A 37 -36.66 -14.41 -19.11
N ASP A 38 -36.55 -13.64 -18.03
CA ASP A 38 -35.66 -12.47 -17.97
C ASP A 38 -34.19 -12.89 -18.00
N ALA A 39 -33.82 -13.94 -17.26
CA ALA A 39 -32.48 -14.51 -17.29
C ALA A 39 -32.11 -15.02 -18.70
N ALA A 40 -33.03 -15.73 -19.36
CA ALA A 40 -32.85 -16.24 -20.71
C ALA A 40 -32.65 -15.09 -21.71
N THR A 41 -33.49 -14.06 -21.63
CA THR A 41 -33.39 -12.85 -22.46
C THR A 41 -32.03 -12.18 -22.28
N PHE A 42 -31.56 -12.03 -21.04
CA PHE A 42 -30.28 -11.41 -20.73
C PHE A 42 -29.07 -12.21 -21.25
N LEU A 43 -29.09 -13.55 -21.16
CA LEU A 43 -28.01 -14.41 -21.66
C LEU A 43 -27.92 -14.36 -23.20
N MET A 44 -29.07 -14.37 -23.87
CA MET A 44 -29.18 -14.35 -25.33
C MET A 44 -28.91 -12.98 -25.96
N ALA A 45 -29.03 -11.88 -25.20
CA ALA A 45 -28.81 -10.51 -25.67
C ALA A 45 -27.36 -10.20 -26.12
N THR A 46 -26.41 -11.12 -25.91
CA THR A 46 -24.99 -10.93 -26.23
C THR A 46 -24.66 -11.09 -27.72
N GLY A 47 -25.59 -11.60 -28.53
CA GLY A 47 -25.48 -11.71 -29.99
C GLY A 47 -25.95 -13.07 -30.54
N PRO A 48 -25.93 -13.26 -31.88
CA PRO A 48 -26.46 -14.46 -32.54
C PRO A 48 -25.81 -15.76 -32.06
N SER A 49 -24.48 -15.77 -31.90
CA SER A 49 -23.76 -16.95 -31.39
C SER A 49 -24.16 -17.33 -29.95
N ALA A 50 -24.55 -16.34 -29.13
CA ALA A 50 -25.06 -16.63 -27.78
C ALA A 50 -26.47 -17.24 -27.83
N GLN A 51 -27.31 -16.81 -28.77
CA GLN A 51 -28.64 -17.39 -29.00
C GLN A 51 -28.54 -18.87 -29.38
N ASP A 52 -27.66 -19.22 -30.33
CA ASP A 52 -27.48 -20.61 -30.77
C ASP A 52 -27.00 -21.54 -29.64
N ARG A 53 -26.16 -21.01 -28.74
CA ARG A 53 -25.58 -21.79 -27.63
C ARG A 53 -26.51 -21.92 -26.44
N TRP A 54 -27.21 -20.85 -26.07
CA TRP A 54 -28.11 -20.83 -24.91
C TRP A 54 -29.51 -21.34 -25.23
N GLY A 55 -29.98 -21.24 -26.48
CA GLY A 55 -31.31 -21.69 -26.91
C GLY A 55 -31.67 -23.11 -26.48
N PRO A 56 -30.80 -24.13 -26.71
CA PRO A 56 -31.07 -25.49 -26.26
C PRO A 56 -31.14 -25.64 -24.74
N VAL A 57 -30.32 -24.89 -23.99
CA VAL A 57 -30.28 -24.92 -22.52
C VAL A 57 -31.55 -24.28 -21.95
N VAL A 58 -31.95 -23.12 -22.47
CA VAL A 58 -33.20 -22.44 -22.08
C VAL A 58 -34.42 -23.30 -22.40
N GLY A 59 -34.43 -23.97 -23.56
CA GLY A 59 -35.48 -24.91 -23.92
C GLY A 59 -35.64 -26.04 -22.89
N GLN A 60 -34.53 -26.61 -22.42
CA GLN A 60 -34.56 -27.64 -21.36
C GLN A 60 -34.97 -27.08 -19.99
N LEU A 61 -34.53 -25.86 -19.64
CA LEU A 61 -34.93 -25.21 -18.38
C LEU A 61 -36.44 -24.94 -18.32
N ARG A 62 -37.07 -24.58 -19.45
CA ARG A 62 -38.52 -24.41 -19.54
C ARG A 62 -39.30 -25.72 -19.41
N LEU A 63 -38.72 -26.83 -19.87
CA LEU A 63 -39.33 -28.16 -19.76
C LEU A 63 -39.15 -28.77 -18.36
N GLN A 64 -38.06 -28.42 -17.66
CA GLN A 64 -37.72 -28.94 -16.33
C GLN A 64 -37.29 -27.80 -15.39
N PRO A 65 -38.25 -27.07 -14.77
CA PRO A 65 -37.94 -25.91 -13.94
C PRO A 65 -37.24 -26.26 -12.61
N ASP A 66 -37.29 -27.51 -12.15
CA ASP A 66 -36.72 -27.93 -10.86
C ASP A 66 -35.22 -28.24 -10.90
N VAL A 67 -34.60 -28.20 -12.09
CA VAL A 67 -33.18 -28.53 -12.24
C VAL A 67 -32.31 -27.55 -11.45
N PRO A 68 -31.17 -28.02 -10.91
CA PRO A 68 -30.29 -27.17 -10.10
C PRO A 68 -29.83 -25.88 -10.78
N LEU A 69 -29.69 -25.90 -12.11
CA LEU A 69 -29.33 -24.73 -12.92
C LEU A 69 -30.42 -23.65 -12.91
N ALA A 70 -31.70 -24.01 -12.97
CA ALA A 70 -32.80 -23.04 -12.93
C ALA A 70 -32.79 -22.25 -11.62
N ARG A 71 -32.65 -22.96 -10.50
CA ARG A 71 -32.52 -22.36 -9.15
C ARG A 71 -31.28 -21.48 -9.00
N ALA A 72 -30.15 -21.85 -9.63
CA ALA A 72 -28.95 -21.02 -9.61
C ALA A 72 -29.16 -19.71 -10.40
N LEU A 73 -29.84 -19.77 -11.56
CA LEU A 73 -30.10 -18.63 -12.44
C LEU A 73 -31.15 -17.65 -11.92
N THR A 74 -31.89 -18.00 -10.86
CA THR A 74 -32.74 -17.07 -10.11
C THR A 74 -31.92 -15.96 -9.43
N ASN A 75 -30.62 -16.18 -9.21
CA ASN A 75 -29.72 -15.18 -8.66
C ASN A 75 -29.10 -14.31 -9.77
N PRO A 76 -29.31 -12.98 -9.78
CA PRO A 76 -28.75 -12.07 -10.80
C PRO A 76 -27.23 -12.19 -10.96
N LEU A 77 -26.52 -12.50 -9.87
CA LEU A 77 -25.08 -12.76 -9.91
C LEU A 77 -24.76 -13.93 -10.83
N MET A 78 -25.41 -15.07 -10.64
CA MET A 78 -25.09 -16.30 -11.39
C MET A 78 -25.40 -16.13 -12.87
N VAL A 79 -26.47 -15.42 -13.21
CA VAL A 79 -26.80 -15.03 -14.60
C VAL A 79 -25.67 -14.18 -15.20
N SER A 80 -25.18 -13.18 -14.46
CA SER A 80 -24.09 -12.32 -14.92
C SER A 80 -22.75 -13.06 -15.06
N LEU A 81 -22.45 -14.02 -14.17
CA LEU A 81 -21.26 -14.86 -14.25
C LEU A 81 -21.34 -15.81 -15.44
N ALA A 82 -22.48 -16.49 -15.62
CA ALA A 82 -22.73 -17.38 -16.75
C ALA A 82 -22.56 -16.65 -18.09
N ARG A 83 -23.11 -15.44 -18.22
CA ARG A 83 -22.90 -14.61 -19.40
C ARG A 83 -21.42 -14.35 -19.65
N THR A 84 -20.65 -14.00 -18.61
CA THR A 84 -19.23 -13.68 -18.75
C THR A 84 -18.38 -14.91 -19.10
N VAL A 85 -18.64 -16.05 -18.47
CA VAL A 85 -17.89 -17.30 -18.67
C VAL A 85 -18.09 -17.86 -20.08
N TYR A 86 -19.32 -17.81 -20.59
CA TYR A 86 -19.71 -18.38 -21.88
C TYR A 86 -19.77 -17.34 -23.01
N ALA A 87 -19.23 -16.12 -22.81
CA ALA A 87 -19.23 -15.07 -23.81
C ALA A 87 -18.36 -15.40 -25.05
N ALA A 88 -17.22 -16.09 -24.85
CA ALA A 88 -16.29 -16.39 -25.94
C ALA A 88 -16.74 -17.63 -26.75
N PRO A 89 -16.65 -17.62 -28.09
CA PRO A 89 -16.98 -18.78 -28.93
C PRO A 89 -16.12 -20.02 -28.65
N ALA A 90 -14.89 -19.81 -28.17
CA ALA A 90 -13.95 -20.88 -27.81
C ALA A 90 -14.14 -21.43 -26.38
N SER A 91 -15.03 -20.85 -25.57
CA SER A 91 -15.38 -21.39 -24.25
C SER A 91 -16.19 -22.69 -24.38
N ASP A 92 -16.12 -23.56 -23.36
CA ASP A 92 -16.91 -24.80 -23.30
C ASP A 92 -18.41 -24.57 -23.51
N HIS A 93 -19.16 -25.59 -23.92
CA HIS A 93 -20.59 -25.43 -24.20
C HIS A 93 -21.41 -25.28 -22.90
N PRO A 94 -22.39 -24.35 -22.83
CA PRO A 94 -23.17 -24.11 -21.62
C PRO A 94 -24.04 -25.32 -21.21
N ARG A 95 -24.23 -26.31 -22.09
CA ARG A 95 -24.90 -27.58 -21.79
C ARG A 95 -24.29 -28.32 -20.60
N GLN A 96 -22.99 -28.18 -20.36
CA GLN A 96 -22.32 -28.81 -19.21
C GLN A 96 -22.89 -28.35 -17.85
N LEU A 97 -23.56 -27.19 -17.80
CA LEU A 97 -24.20 -26.71 -16.58
C LEU A 97 -25.40 -27.57 -16.15
N LEU A 98 -25.97 -28.36 -17.07
CA LEU A 98 -27.06 -29.29 -16.79
C LEU A 98 -26.58 -30.62 -16.18
N ASP A 99 -25.30 -30.93 -16.30
CA ASP A 99 -24.71 -32.17 -15.81
C ASP A 99 -24.38 -32.12 -14.30
N PHE A 100 -24.52 -30.95 -13.66
CA PHE A 100 -24.27 -30.80 -12.23
C PHE A 100 -25.44 -31.33 -11.40
N ALA A 101 -25.11 -32.12 -10.38
CA ALA A 101 -26.08 -32.76 -9.50
C ALA A 101 -26.81 -31.78 -8.58
N ASP A 102 -26.18 -30.64 -8.23
CA ASP A 102 -26.66 -29.70 -7.23
C ASP A 102 -26.42 -28.23 -7.59
N GLN A 103 -27.18 -27.34 -6.95
CA GLN A 103 -27.11 -25.90 -7.19
C GLN A 103 -25.73 -25.37 -6.77
N ALA A 104 -25.22 -25.85 -5.65
CA ALA A 104 -23.90 -25.45 -5.16
C ALA A 104 -22.77 -25.84 -6.12
N GLY A 105 -22.88 -26.97 -6.83
CA GLY A 105 -21.96 -27.35 -7.89
C GLY A 105 -21.95 -26.36 -9.06
N VAL A 106 -23.13 -25.95 -9.53
CA VAL A 106 -23.28 -24.92 -10.57
C VAL A 106 -22.68 -23.59 -10.11
N GLU A 107 -23.05 -23.11 -8.92
CA GLU A 107 -22.54 -21.85 -8.37
C GLU A 107 -21.01 -21.87 -8.23
N ARG A 108 -20.45 -22.96 -7.71
CA ARG A 108 -19.00 -23.14 -7.55
C ARG A 108 -18.29 -23.10 -8.89
N HIS A 109 -18.79 -23.83 -9.89
CA HIS A 109 -18.21 -23.84 -11.24
C HIS A 109 -18.21 -22.45 -11.87
N LEU A 110 -19.33 -21.72 -11.80
CA LEU A 110 -19.43 -20.36 -12.35
C LEU A 110 -18.48 -19.38 -11.65
N LEU A 111 -18.32 -19.48 -10.32
CA LEU A 111 -17.39 -18.65 -9.55
C LEU A 111 -15.93 -18.96 -9.88
N GLU A 112 -15.57 -20.23 -10.05
CA GLU A 112 -14.20 -20.65 -10.40
C GLU A 112 -13.82 -20.28 -11.84
N ALA A 113 -14.75 -20.46 -12.78
CA ALA A 113 -14.54 -20.18 -14.19
C ALA A 113 -14.54 -18.67 -14.53
N PHE A 114 -15.11 -17.83 -13.66
CA PHE A 114 -15.22 -16.39 -13.90
C PHE A 114 -13.87 -15.67 -13.99
N ILE A 115 -12.91 -15.93 -13.09
CA ILE A 115 -11.61 -15.23 -13.12
C ILE A 115 -10.84 -15.54 -14.42
N PRO A 116 -10.64 -16.82 -14.82
CA PRO A 116 -10.01 -17.13 -16.10
C PRO A 116 -10.75 -16.46 -17.26
N ALA A 117 -12.08 -16.57 -17.33
CA ALA A 117 -12.87 -15.98 -18.40
C ALA A 117 -12.70 -14.45 -18.48
N ALA A 118 -12.76 -13.72 -17.36
CA ALA A 118 -12.59 -12.27 -17.32
C ALA A 118 -11.17 -11.83 -17.72
N TYR A 119 -10.15 -12.65 -17.47
CA TYR A 119 -8.77 -12.36 -17.89
C TYR A 119 -8.50 -12.73 -19.36
N HIS A 120 -9.19 -13.74 -19.91
CA HIS A 120 -9.12 -14.11 -21.33
C HIS A 120 -9.95 -13.19 -22.24
N HIS A 121 -11.10 -12.68 -21.77
CA HIS A 121 -12.14 -12.09 -22.61
C HIS A 121 -12.29 -10.56 -22.49
N PHE A 122 -11.22 -9.80 -22.24
CA PHE A 122 -11.33 -8.33 -22.27
C PHE A 122 -10.76 -7.75 -23.57
N PRO A 123 -11.59 -7.54 -24.62
CA PRO A 123 -11.18 -6.73 -25.75
C PRO A 123 -10.93 -5.29 -25.27
N PRO A 124 -9.88 -4.61 -25.76
CA PRO A 124 -9.65 -3.20 -25.41
C PRO A 124 -10.84 -2.35 -25.85
N ALA A 125 -11.23 -1.38 -25.01
CA ALA A 125 -12.27 -0.42 -25.35
C ALA A 125 -11.87 0.38 -26.61
N PRO A 126 -12.80 0.63 -27.56
CA PRO A 126 -12.51 1.47 -28.71
C PRO A 126 -12.05 2.87 -28.26
N GLY A 127 -10.86 3.30 -28.69
CA GLY A 127 -10.36 4.66 -28.45
C GLY A 127 -9.40 4.84 -27.26
N THR A 128 -9.09 3.81 -26.46
CA THR A 128 -8.04 3.93 -25.42
C THR A 128 -6.63 3.72 -26.02
N PRO A 129 -5.63 4.57 -25.69
CA PRO A 129 -4.25 4.39 -26.14
C PRO A 129 -3.73 3.01 -25.75
N THR A 130 -3.14 2.32 -26.71
CA THR A 130 -2.67 0.92 -26.71
C THR A 130 -1.48 0.66 -25.78
N THR A 131 -1.43 1.22 -24.56
CA THR A 131 -0.31 1.01 -23.61
C THR A 131 -0.49 -0.19 -22.68
N SER A 132 -1.64 -0.86 -22.74
CA SER A 132 -1.95 -2.05 -21.95
C SER A 132 -2.29 -3.21 -22.89
N ALA A 133 -1.26 -3.96 -23.27
CA ALA A 133 -1.38 -5.16 -24.08
C ALA A 133 -2.36 -6.18 -23.45
N PRO A 134 -3.17 -6.89 -24.25
CA PRO A 134 -3.88 -8.07 -23.79
C PRO A 134 -2.85 -9.09 -23.25
N GLY A 135 -3.04 -9.57 -22.02
CA GLY A 135 -2.18 -10.61 -21.42
C GLY A 135 -1.07 -10.15 -20.46
N ARG A 136 -1.11 -8.93 -19.90
CA ARG A 136 -0.06 -8.49 -18.93
C ARG A 136 0.01 -9.35 -17.66
N TYR A 137 -1.08 -9.98 -17.25
CA TYR A 137 -1.12 -10.90 -16.11
C TYR A 137 -1.75 -12.23 -16.53
N PRO A 138 -1.06 -13.38 -16.38
CA PRO A 138 -1.66 -14.69 -16.63
C PRO A 138 -2.80 -14.95 -15.63
N PRO A 139 -3.86 -15.67 -16.03
CA PRO A 139 -5.07 -15.88 -15.22
C PRO A 139 -4.75 -16.53 -13.87
N GLU A 140 -3.76 -17.44 -13.83
CA GLU A 140 -3.30 -18.08 -12.60
C GLU A 140 -2.62 -17.13 -11.62
N GLN A 141 -1.92 -16.11 -12.12
CA GLN A 141 -1.34 -15.08 -11.27
C GLN A 141 -2.42 -14.15 -10.73
N ALA A 142 -3.40 -13.81 -11.57
CA ALA A 142 -4.55 -13.01 -11.17
C ALA A 142 -5.38 -13.70 -10.09
N ARG A 143 -5.72 -14.98 -10.29
CA ARG A 143 -6.46 -15.80 -9.30
C ARG A 143 -5.71 -15.85 -7.98
N ARG A 144 -4.40 -16.19 -7.98
CA ARG A 144 -3.58 -16.23 -6.75
C ARG A 144 -3.57 -14.90 -6.00
N CYS A 145 -3.39 -13.77 -6.72
CA CYS A 145 -3.41 -12.46 -6.12
C CYS A 145 -4.80 -12.10 -5.56
N LEU A 146 -5.87 -12.37 -6.29
CA LEU A 146 -7.25 -12.09 -5.83
C LEU A 146 -7.64 -12.96 -4.63
N THR A 147 -7.24 -14.23 -4.60
CA THR A 147 -7.40 -15.11 -3.44
C THR A 147 -6.64 -14.57 -2.23
N PHE A 148 -5.39 -14.12 -2.41
CA PHE A 148 -4.62 -13.49 -1.33
C PHE A 148 -5.31 -12.24 -0.78
N LEU A 149 -5.81 -11.36 -1.66
CA LEU A 149 -6.54 -10.16 -1.26
C LEU A 149 -7.86 -10.50 -0.57
N ALA A 150 -8.63 -11.47 -1.09
CA ALA A 150 -9.90 -11.89 -0.50
C ALA A 150 -9.73 -12.43 0.92
N ARG A 151 -8.74 -13.31 1.14
CA ARG A 151 -8.41 -13.83 2.49
C ARG A 151 -8.00 -12.73 3.46
N HIS A 152 -7.24 -11.76 2.97
CA HIS A 152 -6.82 -10.64 3.81
C HIS A 152 -8.00 -9.76 4.22
N LEU A 153 -8.89 -9.41 3.29
CA LEU A 153 -10.09 -8.63 3.56
C LEU A 153 -11.04 -9.36 4.51
N ASP A 154 -11.16 -10.69 4.37
CA ASP A 154 -11.93 -11.55 5.26
C ASP A 154 -11.37 -11.55 6.68
N THR A 155 -10.03 -11.64 6.84
CA THR A 155 -9.35 -11.54 8.14
C THR A 155 -9.57 -10.18 8.81
N LEU A 156 -9.64 -9.11 8.02
CA LEU A 156 -9.92 -7.75 8.51
C LEU A 156 -11.41 -7.46 8.71
N ALA A 157 -12.30 -8.42 8.41
CA ALA A 157 -13.75 -8.26 8.41
C ALA A 157 -14.22 -7.00 7.63
N THR A 158 -13.55 -6.69 6.52
CA THR A 158 -13.86 -5.53 5.67
C THR A 158 -14.10 -5.94 4.23
N LYS A 159 -14.96 -5.19 3.52
CA LYS A 159 -15.15 -5.34 2.07
C LYS A 159 -14.37 -4.27 1.28
N ASP A 160 -13.83 -3.28 1.98
CA ASP A 160 -13.06 -2.17 1.42
C ASP A 160 -11.57 -2.49 1.33
N LEU A 161 -11.07 -2.61 0.11
CA LEU A 161 -9.65 -2.69 -0.17
C LEU A 161 -9.06 -1.27 -0.27
N ALA A 162 -8.58 -0.79 0.87
CA ALA A 162 -7.75 0.41 0.95
C ALA A 162 -6.27 0.06 0.75
N TRP A 163 -5.59 0.70 -0.20
CA TRP A 163 -4.20 0.37 -0.51
C TRP A 163 -3.24 0.61 0.67
N TRP A 164 -3.54 1.58 1.54
CA TRP A 164 -2.75 1.87 2.74
C TRP A 164 -2.93 0.83 3.84
N GLN A 165 -4.10 0.16 3.91
CA GLN A 165 -4.35 -0.94 4.84
C GLN A 165 -3.64 -2.23 4.42
N LEU A 166 -3.12 -2.31 3.19
CA LEU A 166 -2.34 -3.47 2.76
C LEU A 166 -1.07 -3.68 3.60
N VAL A 167 -0.61 -2.64 4.29
CA VAL A 167 0.50 -2.70 5.27
C VAL A 167 0.15 -3.61 6.47
N ASP A 168 -1.12 -3.89 6.70
CA ASP A 168 -1.62 -4.81 7.74
C ASP A 168 -1.62 -6.28 7.33
N THR A 169 -1.37 -6.59 6.05
CA THR A 169 -1.14 -7.98 5.60
C THR A 169 0.12 -8.59 6.23
N ILE A 170 1.06 -7.75 6.67
CA ILE A 170 2.38 -8.16 7.15
C ILE A 170 2.36 -8.18 8.68
N PRO A 171 2.82 -9.27 9.33
CA PRO A 171 2.95 -9.32 10.78
C PRO A 171 3.76 -8.13 11.32
N ARG A 172 3.35 -7.61 12.48
CA ARG A 172 3.95 -6.41 13.10
C ARG A 172 5.48 -6.51 13.20
N VAL A 173 6.01 -7.67 13.57
CA VAL A 173 7.45 -7.92 13.70
C VAL A 173 8.15 -7.80 12.34
N THR A 174 7.62 -8.44 11.30
CA THR A 174 8.18 -8.35 9.95
C THR A 174 8.14 -6.94 9.39
N ARG A 175 7.09 -6.18 9.72
CA ARG A 175 6.96 -4.77 9.35
C ARG A 175 8.02 -3.90 10.05
N VAL A 176 8.23 -4.11 11.35
CA VAL A 176 9.29 -3.46 12.13
C VAL A 176 10.67 -3.75 11.55
N ILE A 177 10.95 -5.03 11.26
CA ILE A 177 12.23 -5.46 10.70
C ILE A 177 12.45 -4.87 9.30
N SER A 178 11.46 -4.91 8.41
CA SER A 178 11.61 -4.41 7.04
C SER A 178 11.80 -2.89 6.98
N ILE A 179 11.05 -2.13 7.78
CA ILE A 179 11.22 -0.68 7.88
C ILE A 179 12.54 -0.33 8.56
N GLY A 180 12.89 -1.03 9.64
CA GLY A 180 14.16 -0.83 10.34
C GLY A 180 15.37 -1.17 9.49
N LEU A 181 15.31 -2.25 8.71
CA LEU A 181 16.36 -2.62 7.76
C LEU A 181 16.51 -1.58 6.65
N THR A 182 15.39 -1.07 6.12
CA THR A 182 15.42 -0.02 5.10
C THR A 182 16.08 1.25 5.66
N ALA A 183 15.66 1.70 6.85
CA ALA A 183 16.28 2.83 7.51
C ALA A 183 17.76 2.58 7.85
N GLY A 184 18.10 1.37 8.31
CA GLY A 184 19.47 1.01 8.63
C GLY A 184 20.40 0.97 7.42
N LEU A 185 19.90 0.56 6.25
CA LEU A 185 20.65 0.65 4.99
C LEU A 185 20.85 2.11 4.56
N ILE A 186 19.82 2.94 4.70
CA ILE A 186 19.90 4.38 4.41
C ILE A 186 20.97 5.03 5.29
N PHE A 187 20.92 4.84 6.61
CA PHE A 187 21.90 5.44 7.52
C PHE A 187 23.26 4.75 7.48
N GLY A 188 23.33 3.46 7.17
CA GLY A 188 24.59 2.76 6.92
C GLY A 188 25.39 3.43 5.81
N SER A 189 24.73 3.94 4.76
CA SER A 189 25.41 4.71 3.72
C SER A 189 26.03 6.03 4.22
N VAL A 190 25.38 6.69 5.20
CA VAL A 190 25.95 7.87 5.88
C VAL A 190 27.16 7.46 6.72
N GLY A 191 27.06 6.34 7.44
CA GLY A 191 28.15 5.78 8.25
C GLY A 191 29.43 5.60 7.44
N VAL A 192 29.33 5.02 6.23
CA VAL A 192 30.49 4.86 5.34
C VAL A 192 31.21 6.18 5.08
N LEU A 193 30.46 7.27 4.86
CA LEU A 193 31.04 8.58 4.57
C LEU A 193 31.71 9.21 5.80
N THR A 194 31.13 9.05 6.99
CA THR A 194 31.72 9.59 8.23
C THR A 194 33.05 8.95 8.59
N GLN A 195 33.32 7.75 8.07
CA GLN A 195 34.52 6.99 8.38
C GLN A 195 35.56 7.04 7.24
N VAL A 196 35.40 7.97 6.29
CA VAL A 196 36.39 8.24 5.24
C VAL A 196 37.61 8.90 5.89
N GLY A 197 38.71 8.15 6.00
CA GLY A 197 39.95 8.59 6.68
C GLY A 197 40.38 7.66 7.82
N VAL A 198 39.47 6.82 8.31
CA VAL A 198 39.82 5.76 9.27
C VAL A 198 40.64 4.68 8.57
N THR A 199 41.87 4.46 9.05
CA THR A 199 42.82 3.49 8.49
C THR A 199 42.48 2.04 8.87
N ASP A 200 41.89 1.82 10.05
CA ASP A 200 41.47 0.49 10.49
C ASP A 200 40.15 0.05 9.79
N PRO A 201 40.20 -0.97 8.91
CA PRO A 201 39.02 -1.44 8.19
C PRO A 201 37.99 -2.09 9.11
N THR A 202 38.41 -2.69 10.24
CA THR A 202 37.51 -3.39 11.17
C THR A 202 36.69 -2.39 11.97
N TYR A 203 37.32 -1.36 12.53
CA TYR A 203 36.63 -0.26 13.20
C TYR A 203 35.69 0.47 12.25
N ARG A 204 36.13 0.78 11.02
CA ARG A 204 35.29 1.43 10.01
C ARG A 204 34.02 0.66 9.71
N LEU A 205 34.13 -0.66 9.51
CA LEU A 205 32.97 -1.52 9.25
C LEU A 205 32.06 -1.60 10.49
N ALA A 206 32.64 -1.78 11.67
CA ALA A 206 31.89 -1.86 12.93
C ALA A 206 31.12 -0.57 13.22
N ALA A 207 31.74 0.60 13.07
CA ALA A 207 31.11 1.91 13.25
C ALA A 207 30.00 2.15 12.23
N THR A 208 30.21 1.79 10.96
CA THR A 208 29.19 1.89 9.90
C THR A 208 27.96 1.02 10.21
N LEU A 209 28.20 -0.24 10.63
CA LEU A 209 27.13 -1.17 10.99
C LEU A 209 26.40 -0.72 12.25
N ALA A 210 27.13 -0.23 13.27
CA ALA A 210 26.53 0.32 14.48
C ALA A 210 25.64 1.52 14.15
N PHE A 211 26.09 2.42 13.29
CA PHE A 211 25.33 3.60 12.86
C PHE A 211 24.01 3.19 12.15
N GLY A 212 24.09 2.28 11.17
CA GLY A 212 22.91 1.74 10.51
C GLY A 212 21.98 1.00 11.48
N LEU A 213 22.52 0.20 12.39
CA LEU A 213 21.74 -0.58 13.35
C LEU A 213 20.98 0.33 14.33
N VAL A 214 21.63 1.35 14.91
CA VAL A 214 21.01 2.24 15.90
C VAL A 214 19.83 3.00 15.28
N PHE A 215 20.02 3.61 14.10
CA PHE A 215 18.94 4.30 13.41
C PHE A 215 17.87 3.35 12.85
N GLY A 216 18.28 2.17 12.39
CA GLY A 216 17.37 1.13 11.92
C GLY A 216 16.45 0.63 13.03
N LEU A 217 17.00 0.33 14.20
CA LEU A 217 16.25 -0.04 15.39
C LEU A 217 15.34 1.09 15.84
N ALA A 218 15.86 2.31 15.97
CA ALA A 218 15.07 3.46 16.39
C ALA A 218 13.87 3.70 15.45
N THR A 219 14.07 3.61 14.15
CA THR A 219 13.02 3.78 13.14
C THR A 219 12.02 2.63 13.16
N GLY A 220 12.50 1.39 13.17
CA GLY A 220 11.66 0.20 13.19
C GLY A 220 10.78 0.12 14.44
N LEU A 221 11.37 0.32 15.63
CA LEU A 221 10.65 0.33 16.91
C LEU A 221 9.65 1.49 16.98
N SER A 222 10.06 2.69 16.57
CA SER A 222 9.18 3.85 16.54
C SER A 222 7.96 3.61 15.65
N TYR A 223 8.17 3.05 14.46
CA TYR A 223 7.08 2.69 13.55
C TYR A 223 6.19 1.59 14.13
N GLY A 224 6.78 0.53 14.68
CA GLY A 224 6.04 -0.60 15.24
C GLY A 224 5.15 -0.24 16.42
N LEU A 225 5.59 0.71 17.24
CA LEU A 225 4.89 1.16 18.46
C LEU A 225 3.94 2.33 18.19
N HIS A 226 4.02 2.98 17.03
CA HIS A 226 3.11 4.07 16.65
C HIS A 226 1.78 3.55 16.07
N LYS A 227 0.69 4.30 16.29
CA LYS A 227 -0.59 4.04 15.60
C LYS A 227 -0.41 4.32 14.11
N GLN A 228 -0.98 3.49 13.27
CA GLN A 228 -0.67 3.49 11.85
C GLN A 228 -1.12 4.79 11.16
N PRO A 229 -0.29 5.35 10.27
CA PRO A 229 -0.61 6.59 9.59
C PRO A 229 -1.76 6.36 8.60
N THR A 230 -2.87 7.05 8.82
CA THR A 230 -3.92 7.23 7.80
C THR A 230 -3.40 8.14 6.69
N PRO A 231 -3.77 7.93 5.41
CA PRO A 231 -3.26 8.73 4.28
C PRO A 231 -3.58 10.21 4.45
N LEU A 232 -2.60 11.08 4.16
CA LEU A 232 -2.64 12.53 4.38
C LEU A 232 -2.50 13.28 3.05
N ARG A 233 -3.26 14.37 2.85
CA ARG A 233 -3.27 15.16 1.60
C ARG A 233 -2.40 16.40 1.75
N VAL A 234 -1.60 16.70 0.74
CA VAL A 234 -1.00 18.03 0.56
C VAL A 234 -1.92 18.87 -0.32
N ASP A 235 -2.45 19.96 0.24
CA ASP A 235 -3.09 21.04 -0.51
C ASP A 235 -2.12 22.23 -0.47
N MET A 236 -1.43 22.51 -1.58
CA MET A 236 -0.50 23.64 -1.68
C MET A 236 -1.27 24.96 -1.78
N ARG A 237 -1.98 25.33 -0.72
CA ARG A 237 -2.59 26.66 -0.58
C ARG A 237 -1.55 27.61 0.01
N PHE A 238 -0.78 28.24 -0.87
CA PHE A 238 0.17 29.31 -0.49
C PHE A 238 -0.54 30.58 -0.01
N GLN A 239 -1.82 30.79 -0.35
CA GLN A 239 -2.59 31.95 0.07
C GLN A 239 -3.21 31.74 1.46
N GLY A 240 -2.75 32.52 2.46
CA GLY A 240 -3.32 32.58 3.81
C GLY A 240 -2.60 31.75 4.89
N THR A 241 -1.67 30.88 4.53
CA THR A 241 -0.96 29.98 5.48
C THR A 241 0.34 30.55 6.05
N LEU A 242 0.87 31.65 5.47
CA LEU A 242 2.10 32.32 5.90
C LEU A 242 2.09 32.69 7.39
N ARG A 243 0.97 33.23 7.90
CA ARG A 243 0.86 33.60 9.33
C ARG A 243 0.95 32.39 10.25
N ALA A 244 0.34 31.27 9.87
CA ALA A 244 0.39 30.02 10.63
C ALA A 244 1.79 29.39 10.58
N PHE A 245 2.48 29.50 9.43
CA PHE A 245 3.86 29.07 9.25
C PHE A 245 4.79 29.86 10.18
N PHE A 246 4.80 31.19 10.09
CA PHE A 246 5.68 32.04 10.89
C PHE A 246 5.42 31.90 12.40
N ARG A 247 4.17 31.70 12.83
CA ARG A 247 3.82 31.44 14.23
C ARG A 247 4.48 30.17 14.81
N ARG A 248 4.80 29.18 13.96
CA ARG A 248 5.52 27.96 14.39
C ARG A 248 7.02 28.02 14.09
N PHE A 249 7.41 28.73 13.03
CA PHE A 249 8.80 28.89 12.62
C PHE A 249 9.61 29.73 13.62
N VAL A 250 9.08 30.88 14.05
CA VAL A 250 9.80 31.83 14.92
C VAL A 250 10.18 31.21 16.27
N PRO A 251 9.30 30.48 17.00
CA PRO A 251 9.71 29.79 18.22
C PRO A 251 10.81 28.75 17.97
N GLY A 252 10.77 28.02 16.86
CA GLY A 252 11.81 27.02 16.53
C GLY A 252 13.16 27.66 16.23
N LEU A 253 13.15 28.78 15.50
CA LEU A 253 14.33 29.59 15.24
C LEU A 253 14.92 30.15 16.54
N ALA A 254 14.09 30.71 17.42
CA ALA A 254 14.53 31.25 18.70
C ALA A 254 15.13 30.16 19.61
N ILE A 255 14.48 29.00 19.72
CA ILE A 255 14.97 27.87 20.52
C ILE A 255 16.30 27.36 19.97
N GLY A 256 16.40 27.14 18.65
CA GLY A 256 17.64 26.62 18.06
C GLY A 256 18.79 27.62 18.11
N GLY A 257 18.52 28.92 17.94
CA GLY A 257 19.51 29.97 18.08
C GLY A 257 20.01 30.10 19.53
N ALA A 258 19.09 30.08 20.51
CA ALA A 258 19.43 30.13 21.93
C ALA A 258 20.24 28.90 22.37
N LEU A 259 19.87 27.70 21.90
CA LEU A 259 20.62 26.48 22.15
C LEU A 259 22.02 26.54 21.52
N GLY A 260 22.11 26.92 20.25
CA GLY A 260 23.39 26.98 19.54
C GLY A 260 24.36 28.00 20.14
N LEU A 261 23.88 29.22 20.42
CA LEU A 261 24.70 30.28 21.01
C LEU A 261 25.02 30.01 22.49
N GLY A 262 24.07 29.49 23.27
CA GLY A 262 24.27 29.18 24.68
C GLY A 262 25.30 28.08 24.93
N ILE A 263 25.55 27.24 23.92
CA ILE A 263 26.56 26.19 23.93
C ILE A 263 27.89 26.66 23.31
N GLY A 264 27.94 27.86 22.73
CA GLY A 264 29.15 28.43 22.14
C GLY A 264 29.44 27.97 20.71
N LEU A 265 28.42 27.49 19.97
CA LEU A 265 28.60 27.21 18.54
C LEU A 265 28.92 28.50 17.78
N PRO A 266 29.74 28.44 16.71
CA PRO A 266 29.93 29.61 15.85
C PRO A 266 28.59 30.07 15.28
N TYR A 267 28.44 31.38 15.06
CA TYR A 267 27.18 31.99 14.64
C TYR A 267 26.52 31.29 13.44
N GLN A 268 27.33 30.82 12.49
CA GLN A 268 26.86 30.08 11.32
C GLN A 268 26.23 28.72 11.70
N ALA A 269 26.86 27.95 12.59
CA ALA A 269 26.34 26.67 13.10
C ALA A 269 25.09 26.88 13.98
N ALA A 270 25.08 27.89 14.85
CA ALA A 270 23.91 28.24 15.65
C ALA A 270 22.72 28.63 14.77
N PHE A 271 22.96 29.41 13.70
CA PHE A 271 21.94 29.76 12.72
C PHE A 271 21.40 28.54 11.95
N ALA A 272 22.29 27.59 11.60
CA ALA A 272 21.92 26.32 10.97
C ALA A 272 20.99 25.47 11.85
N VAL A 273 21.30 25.34 13.15
CA VAL A 273 20.45 24.64 14.13
C VAL A 273 19.11 25.35 14.29
N ALA A 274 19.11 26.69 14.36
CA ALA A 274 17.91 27.52 14.40
C ALA A 274 17.01 27.27 13.19
N LEU A 275 17.58 27.26 11.98
CA LEU A 275 16.84 27.02 10.74
C LEU A 275 16.21 25.62 10.75
N THR A 276 16.99 24.62 11.15
CA THR A 276 16.55 23.21 11.21
C THR A 276 15.34 23.04 12.13
N LEU A 277 15.41 23.58 13.35
CA LEU A 277 14.31 23.52 14.31
C LEU A 277 13.11 24.36 13.87
N GLY A 278 13.35 25.54 13.30
CA GLY A 278 12.31 26.39 12.71
C GLY A 278 11.48 25.65 11.66
N PHE A 279 12.13 25.03 10.68
CA PHE A 279 11.45 24.26 9.64
C PHE A 279 10.79 22.99 10.18
N ALA A 280 11.45 22.23 11.07
CA ALA A 280 10.85 21.04 11.67
C ALA A 280 9.55 21.35 12.45
N LEU A 281 9.44 22.56 13.02
CA LEU A 281 8.21 23.03 13.68
C LEU A 281 7.16 23.60 12.72
N ALA A 282 7.58 24.24 11.62
CA ALA A 282 6.69 24.95 10.70
C ALA A 282 6.18 24.10 9.53
N ALA A 283 6.94 23.10 9.07
CA ALA A 283 6.62 22.23 7.94
C ALA A 283 5.22 21.57 7.99
N PRO A 284 4.71 21.12 9.16
CA PRO A 284 3.36 20.55 9.26
C PRO A 284 2.22 21.49 8.83
N VAL A 285 2.43 22.82 8.87
CA VAL A 285 1.42 23.80 8.44
C VAL A 285 1.06 23.64 6.96
N TRP A 286 2.00 23.15 6.15
CA TRP A 286 1.79 22.94 4.71
C TRP A 286 1.54 21.48 4.35
N LEU A 287 1.80 20.53 5.26
CA LEU A 287 1.94 19.11 4.93
C LEU A 287 0.97 18.16 5.67
N ASP A 288 0.33 18.59 6.76
CA ASP A 288 -0.53 17.73 7.59
C ASP A 288 -2.01 18.18 7.61
N ILE A 289 -2.62 18.39 6.45
CA ILE A 289 -4.07 18.64 6.37
C ILE A 289 -4.79 17.30 6.15
N PRO A 290 -5.72 16.89 7.05
CA PRO A 290 -6.45 15.64 6.90
C PRO A 290 -7.27 15.64 5.61
N THR A 291 -7.16 14.55 4.86
CA THR A 291 -7.88 14.32 3.60
C THR A 291 -9.37 14.18 3.89
N ASP A 292 -10.21 15.04 3.32
CA ASP A 292 -11.65 14.80 3.32
C ASP A 292 -11.95 13.68 2.32
N MET A 293 -12.05 12.44 2.84
CA MET A 293 -12.20 11.22 2.04
C MET A 293 -13.51 11.19 1.24
N ALA A 294 -14.44 12.10 1.51
CA ALA A 294 -15.73 12.21 0.83
C ALA A 294 -15.68 12.88 -0.54
N GLN A 295 -14.57 13.56 -0.92
CA GLN A 295 -14.51 14.37 -2.15
C GLN A 295 -13.64 13.82 -3.30
N ILE A 296 -12.89 12.72 -3.10
CA ILE A 296 -11.90 12.26 -4.10
C ILE A 296 -12.39 11.05 -4.90
N SER A 297 -12.33 11.20 -6.23
CA SER A 297 -12.94 10.31 -7.23
C SER A 297 -12.11 9.09 -7.64
N SER A 298 -10.88 8.89 -7.14
CA SER A 298 -10.13 7.64 -7.42
C SER A 298 -8.96 7.28 -6.49
N PRO A 299 -8.74 5.97 -6.21
CA PRO A 299 -7.67 5.47 -5.35
C PRO A 299 -6.25 5.73 -5.88
N SER A 300 -6.06 5.79 -7.21
CA SER A 300 -4.77 6.09 -7.84
C SER A 300 -4.36 7.55 -7.66
N VAL A 301 -5.33 8.48 -7.62
CA VAL A 301 -5.10 9.89 -7.31
C VAL A 301 -4.70 10.04 -5.84
N VAL A 302 -5.37 9.34 -4.92
CA VAL A 302 -4.99 9.34 -3.50
C VAL A 302 -3.56 8.84 -3.30
N LEU A 303 -3.16 7.75 -3.96
CA LEU A 303 -1.78 7.25 -3.87
C LEU A 303 -0.76 8.24 -4.45
N THR A 304 -1.05 8.85 -5.59
CA THR A 304 -0.13 9.81 -6.24
C THR A 304 0.04 11.05 -5.38
N GLN A 305 -1.05 11.51 -4.76
CA GLN A 305 -1.07 12.66 -3.88
C GLN A 305 -0.34 12.38 -2.55
N ASP A 306 -0.54 11.22 -1.95
CA ASP A 306 0.19 10.80 -0.74
C ASP A 306 1.69 10.61 -1.06
N ARG A 307 2.04 10.11 -2.25
CA ARG A 307 3.43 10.03 -2.71
C ARG A 307 4.07 11.41 -2.80
N THR A 308 3.42 12.37 -3.45
CA THR A 308 3.95 13.75 -3.52
C THR A 308 4.06 14.36 -2.13
N ALA A 309 3.08 14.12 -1.26
CA ALA A 309 3.10 14.57 0.12
C ALA A 309 4.30 14.02 0.90
N ALA A 310 4.54 12.71 0.77
CA ALA A 310 5.65 12.04 1.43
C ALA A 310 7.00 12.57 0.97
N PHE A 311 7.21 12.73 -0.34
CA PHE A 311 8.46 13.29 -0.87
C PHE A 311 8.65 14.76 -0.52
N SER A 312 7.59 15.58 -0.59
CA SER A 312 7.66 16.98 -0.15
C SER A 312 8.01 17.09 1.33
N PHE A 313 7.42 16.24 2.18
CA PHE A 313 7.76 16.17 3.60
C PHE A 313 9.20 15.72 3.83
N GLY A 314 9.64 14.67 3.15
CA GLY A 314 11.03 14.23 3.20
C GLY A 314 12.01 15.33 2.77
N LEU A 315 11.72 16.05 1.68
CA LEU A 315 12.56 17.13 1.17
C LEU A 315 12.64 18.32 2.13
N VAL A 316 11.50 18.71 2.72
CA VAL A 316 11.43 19.80 3.70
C VAL A 316 12.19 19.46 4.98
N LEU A 317 12.28 18.19 5.36
CA LEU A 317 13.17 17.75 6.46
C LEU A 317 14.63 17.65 6.01
N ALA A 318 14.89 17.15 4.79
CA ALA A 318 16.23 16.91 4.27
C ALA A 318 17.04 18.19 4.11
N LEU A 319 16.44 19.26 3.56
CA LEU A 319 17.18 20.48 3.24
C LEU A 319 17.73 21.19 4.49
N PRO A 320 16.92 21.52 5.52
CA PRO A 320 17.43 22.20 6.70
C PRO A 320 18.39 21.33 7.51
N VAL A 321 18.06 20.05 7.71
CA VAL A 321 18.88 19.11 8.48
C VAL A 321 20.21 18.84 7.76
N GLY A 322 20.17 18.68 6.44
CA GLY A 322 21.37 18.45 5.64
C GLY A 322 22.28 19.65 5.55
N LEU A 323 21.73 20.85 5.27
CA LEU A 323 22.51 22.09 5.27
C LEU A 323 23.08 22.38 6.66
N GLY A 324 22.26 22.19 7.71
CA GLY A 324 22.69 22.41 9.08
C GLY A 324 23.79 21.44 9.52
N GLY A 325 23.58 20.14 9.33
CA GLY A 325 24.55 19.11 9.67
C GLY A 325 25.86 19.23 8.87
N GLY A 326 25.77 19.51 7.57
CA GLY A 326 26.95 19.67 6.72
C GLY A 326 27.78 20.90 7.06
N LEU A 327 27.14 22.01 7.43
CA LEU A 327 27.83 23.22 7.87
C LEU A 327 28.47 23.04 9.24
N VAL A 328 27.80 22.33 10.15
CA VAL A 328 28.34 22.01 11.48
C VAL A 328 29.57 21.10 11.37
N VAL A 329 29.56 20.09 10.49
CA VAL A 329 30.69 19.17 10.28
C VAL A 329 31.80 19.79 9.44
N GLY A 330 31.46 20.70 8.52
CA GLY A 330 32.42 21.34 7.63
C GLY A 330 33.21 22.50 8.25
N LEU A 331 32.76 23.03 9.39
CA LEU A 331 33.46 24.12 10.09
C LEU A 331 34.47 23.56 11.11
N PRO A 332 35.72 24.07 11.12
CA PRO A 332 36.70 23.70 12.12
C PRO A 332 36.28 24.26 13.49
N THR A 333 35.65 23.43 14.32
CA THR A 333 35.21 23.77 15.68
C THR A 333 36.35 23.76 16.70
N GLY A 334 37.52 23.20 16.34
CA GLY A 334 38.68 22.97 17.22
C GLY A 334 39.38 24.19 17.82
N ARG A 335 38.92 25.42 17.56
CA ARG A 335 39.48 26.65 18.18
C ARG A 335 38.59 27.30 19.25
N ALA A 336 37.33 26.88 19.39
CA ALA A 336 36.40 27.52 20.32
C ALA A 336 36.44 26.93 21.74
N PHE A 337 36.88 25.67 21.89
CA PHE A 337 36.87 24.94 23.16
C PHE A 337 38.29 24.46 23.46
N GLY A 338 38.93 25.01 24.50
CA GLY A 338 40.23 24.52 24.98
C GLY A 338 40.16 23.08 25.53
N VAL A 339 41.28 22.52 25.99
CA VAL A 339 41.42 21.11 26.43
C VAL A 339 40.42 20.71 27.53
N THR A 340 39.93 21.65 28.35
CA THR A 340 38.86 21.45 29.35
C THR A 340 37.44 21.40 28.74
N GLY A 341 37.28 21.79 27.48
CA GLY A 341 36.03 21.91 26.74
C GLY A 341 35.62 20.68 25.95
N GLY A 342 36.42 19.61 25.88
CA GLY A 342 36.08 18.40 25.13
C GLY A 342 34.83 17.69 25.64
N VAL A 343 34.76 17.39 26.95
CA VAL A 343 33.59 16.75 27.56
C VAL A 343 32.36 17.66 27.54
N VAL A 344 32.55 18.96 27.80
CA VAL A 344 31.46 19.95 27.78
C VAL A 344 30.90 20.08 26.36
N ALA A 345 31.74 20.17 25.34
CA ALA A 345 31.33 20.22 23.93
C ALA A 345 30.63 18.92 23.50
N MET A 346 31.12 17.76 23.95
CA MET A 346 30.48 16.46 23.70
C MET A 346 29.07 16.39 24.30
N LEU A 347 28.92 16.76 25.58
CA LEU A 347 27.61 16.78 26.26
C LEU A 347 26.65 17.79 25.62
N ALA A 348 27.17 18.94 25.19
CA ALA A 348 26.36 19.98 24.59
C ALA A 348 25.95 19.64 23.15
N GLY A 349 26.84 19.04 22.35
CA GLY A 349 26.53 18.49 21.03
C GLY A 349 25.51 17.34 21.11
N ALA A 350 25.65 16.47 22.10
CA ALA A 350 24.65 15.44 22.41
C ALA A 350 23.30 16.04 22.77
N LEU A 351 23.25 17.10 23.58
CA LEU A 351 22.00 17.78 23.97
C LEU A 351 21.30 18.42 22.77
N VAL A 352 22.02 19.19 21.93
CA VAL A 352 21.45 19.82 20.72
C VAL A 352 20.92 18.76 19.76
N SER A 353 21.68 17.70 19.57
CA SER A 353 21.29 16.58 18.72
C SER A 353 20.06 15.87 19.29
N ALA A 354 20.01 15.62 20.61
CA ALA A 354 18.87 15.01 21.28
C ALA A 354 17.58 15.83 21.10
N VAL A 355 17.64 17.15 21.26
CA VAL A 355 16.50 18.04 21.03
C VAL A 355 16.04 17.97 19.58
N THR A 356 16.99 18.06 18.64
CA THR A 356 16.70 18.01 17.20
C THR A 356 16.09 16.68 16.79
N GLY A 357 16.71 15.56 17.17
CA GLY A 357 16.21 14.21 16.94
C GLY A 357 14.84 13.99 17.58
N GLY A 358 14.64 14.46 18.82
CA GLY A 358 13.36 14.34 19.52
C GLY A 358 12.22 15.11 18.86
N VAL A 359 12.50 16.31 18.32
CA VAL A 359 11.50 17.06 17.54
C VAL A 359 11.17 16.32 16.25
N LEU A 360 12.18 15.86 15.50
CA LEU A 360 11.99 15.15 14.23
C LEU A 360 11.25 13.82 14.42
N GLY A 361 11.76 12.94 15.28
CA GLY A 361 11.13 11.64 15.56
C GLY A 361 9.77 11.80 16.24
N GLY A 362 9.61 12.83 17.07
CA GLY A 362 8.34 13.17 17.71
C GLY A 362 7.24 13.54 16.71
N ARG A 363 7.62 14.10 15.58
CA ARG A 363 6.71 14.46 14.50
C ARG A 363 6.44 13.30 13.56
N SER A 364 7.48 12.56 13.17
CA SER A 364 7.33 11.44 12.24
C SER A 364 6.65 10.22 12.88
N TYR A 365 6.91 9.92 14.16
CA TYR A 365 6.44 8.71 14.83
C TYR A 365 5.80 8.96 16.21
N GLY A 366 5.36 10.19 16.48
CA GLY A 366 4.69 10.57 17.71
C GLY A 366 5.55 10.41 18.98
N ARG A 367 4.90 10.13 20.12
CA ARG A 367 5.56 10.11 21.44
C ARG A 367 6.74 9.14 21.54
N VAL A 368 6.63 7.96 20.94
CA VAL A 368 7.70 6.95 20.98
C VAL A 368 8.89 7.40 20.12
N GLY A 369 8.61 7.91 18.92
CA GLY A 369 9.63 8.48 18.05
C GLY A 369 10.44 9.59 18.69
N ARG A 370 9.79 10.45 19.49
CA ARG A 370 10.48 11.53 20.22
C ARG A 370 11.62 10.98 21.07
N TRP A 371 11.34 9.98 21.89
CA TRP A 371 12.34 9.44 22.81
C TRP A 371 13.40 8.61 22.10
N MET A 372 13.00 7.76 21.15
CA MET A 372 13.92 6.93 20.37
C MET A 372 14.91 7.79 19.59
N PHE A 373 14.42 8.78 18.83
CA PHE A 373 15.29 9.65 18.04
C PHE A 373 16.07 10.63 18.90
N ALA A 374 15.53 11.11 20.03
CA ALA A 374 16.33 11.92 20.96
C ALA A 374 17.53 11.13 21.49
N PHE A 375 17.33 9.88 21.91
CA PHE A 375 18.42 9.02 22.37
C PHE A 375 19.42 8.72 21.25
N THR A 376 18.95 8.30 20.07
CA THR A 376 19.82 8.01 18.92
C THR A 376 20.67 9.22 18.52
N PHE A 377 20.05 10.40 18.40
CA PHE A 377 20.79 11.61 18.06
C PHE A 377 21.72 12.06 19.18
N ALA A 378 21.38 11.84 20.47
CA ALA A 378 22.29 12.15 21.58
C ALA A 378 23.57 11.32 21.50
N VAL A 379 23.43 10.01 21.26
CA VAL A 379 24.57 9.08 21.14
C VAL A 379 25.42 9.46 19.93
N VAL A 380 24.79 9.66 18.77
CA VAL A 380 25.49 10.01 17.53
C VAL A 380 26.14 11.39 17.62
N GLY A 381 25.42 12.39 18.14
CA GLY A 381 25.93 13.74 18.35
C GLY A 381 26.97 13.85 19.46
N GLY A 382 27.13 12.84 20.32
CA GLY A 382 28.27 12.74 21.22
C GLY A 382 29.52 12.17 20.52
N LEU A 383 29.33 11.24 19.58
CA LEU A 383 30.43 10.53 18.90
C LEU A 383 30.96 11.24 17.64
N VAL A 384 30.09 11.95 16.91
CA VAL A 384 30.44 12.60 15.63
C VAL A 384 31.25 13.89 15.84
N PHE A 385 31.21 14.48 17.04
CA PHE A 385 31.87 15.74 17.37
C PHE A 385 33.22 15.56 18.07
N GLU A 386 33.87 14.39 17.89
CA GLU A 386 35.23 14.21 18.37
C GLU A 386 36.17 15.17 17.61
N PRO A 387 36.97 16.01 18.31
CA PRO A 387 37.84 16.98 17.65
C PRO A 387 38.92 16.24 16.85
N THR A 388 38.80 16.22 15.52
CA THR A 388 39.88 15.74 14.65
C THR A 388 40.77 16.90 14.22
N ASP A 389 42.08 16.72 14.36
CA ASP A 389 43.09 17.77 14.19
C ASP A 389 43.48 18.10 12.72
N ASP A 390 42.81 17.55 11.70
CA ASP A 390 43.19 17.72 10.29
C ASP A 390 42.25 18.68 9.49
N PRO A 391 42.62 19.96 9.29
CA PRO A 391 41.78 20.98 8.69
C PRO A 391 41.41 20.73 7.22
N GLY A 392 42.17 19.91 6.49
CA GLY A 392 42.00 19.72 5.04
C GLY A 392 40.83 18.83 4.66
N SER A 393 40.44 17.91 5.53
CA SER A 393 39.39 16.90 5.28
C SER A 393 37.97 17.46 5.44
N HIS A 394 37.77 18.49 6.28
CA HIS A 394 36.46 19.02 6.66
C HIS A 394 35.74 19.80 5.56
N ALA A 395 36.46 20.49 4.67
CA ALA A 395 35.86 21.35 3.65
C ALA A 395 35.10 20.57 2.56
N ILE A 396 35.55 19.36 2.24
CA ILE A 396 34.92 18.49 1.21
C ILE A 396 33.94 17.51 1.86
N LEU A 397 34.26 16.99 3.06
CA LEU A 397 33.41 16.02 3.77
C LEU A 397 32.14 16.66 4.34
N GLY A 398 32.17 17.93 4.77
CA GLY A 398 31.01 18.62 5.34
C GLY A 398 29.80 18.67 4.40
N PRO A 399 29.90 19.24 3.18
CA PRO A 399 28.79 19.28 2.24
C PRO A 399 28.28 17.89 1.83
N ALA A 400 29.18 16.94 1.59
CA ALA A 400 28.82 15.57 1.23
C ALA A 400 28.06 14.88 2.36
N TYR A 401 28.52 15.05 3.61
CA TYR A 401 27.84 14.56 4.81
C TYR A 401 26.45 15.19 4.95
N GLY A 402 26.35 16.51 4.81
CA GLY A 402 25.09 17.23 4.87
C GLY A 402 24.06 16.71 3.86
N ILE A 403 24.47 16.50 2.60
CA ILE A 403 23.58 15.98 1.56
C ILE A 403 23.10 14.57 1.90
N ILE A 404 24.01 13.65 2.24
CA ILE A 404 23.66 12.24 2.46
C ILE A 404 22.84 12.09 3.76
N PHE A 405 23.22 12.77 4.84
CA PHE A 405 22.48 12.75 6.11
C PHE A 405 21.11 13.42 5.99
N GLY A 406 21.03 14.56 5.28
CA GLY A 406 19.76 15.21 4.97
C GLY A 406 18.83 14.27 4.18
N LEU A 407 19.33 13.65 3.11
CA LEU A 407 18.57 12.65 2.34
C LEU A 407 18.17 11.45 3.19
N ALA A 408 19.01 11.00 4.12
CA ALA A 408 18.69 9.90 5.03
C ALA A 408 17.51 10.25 5.95
N ILE A 409 17.53 11.44 6.54
CA ILE A 409 16.44 11.96 7.38
C ILE A 409 15.17 12.18 6.56
N GLY A 410 15.30 12.71 5.34
CA GLY A 410 14.18 12.83 4.42
C GLY A 410 13.56 11.48 4.06
N GLY A 411 14.39 10.46 3.82
CA GLY A 411 13.96 9.08 3.56
C GLY A 411 13.17 8.48 4.73
N VAL A 412 13.62 8.71 5.96
CA VAL A 412 12.89 8.30 7.18
C VAL A 412 11.56 9.05 7.31
N GLY A 413 11.54 10.34 6.99
CA GLY A 413 10.30 11.12 6.88
C GLY A 413 9.33 10.59 5.81
N VAL A 414 9.83 10.05 4.70
CA VAL A 414 9.01 9.37 3.69
C VAL A 414 8.48 8.04 4.24
N LEU A 415 9.31 7.25 4.95
CA LEU A 415 8.93 5.98 5.55
C LEU A 415 7.86 6.11 6.64
N SER A 416 7.78 7.27 7.30
CA SER A 416 6.73 7.54 8.30
C SER A 416 5.36 7.82 7.70
N ARG A 417 5.25 7.97 6.37
CA ARG A 417 4.00 8.23 5.65
C ARG A 417 3.38 6.94 5.11
N ALA A 418 2.08 6.98 4.82
CA ALA A 418 1.32 5.82 4.33
C ALA A 418 1.91 5.23 3.05
N TRP A 419 2.33 6.08 2.10
CA TRP A 419 3.00 5.65 0.86
C TRP A 419 4.33 4.95 1.12
N GLY A 420 5.16 5.45 2.04
CA GLY A 420 6.47 4.87 2.34
C GLY A 420 6.34 3.46 2.93
N ALA A 421 5.47 3.32 3.92
CA ALA A 421 5.15 2.01 4.50
C ALA A 421 4.57 1.04 3.46
N TYR A 422 3.60 1.50 2.66
CA TYR A 422 3.02 0.72 1.57
C TYR A 422 4.08 0.30 0.54
N ALA A 423 5.03 1.16 0.19
CA ALA A 423 6.09 0.85 -0.77
C ALA A 423 6.98 -0.29 -0.28
N VAL A 424 7.39 -0.26 1.00
CA VAL A 424 8.18 -1.32 1.64
C VAL A 424 7.38 -2.63 1.70
N SER A 425 6.13 -2.57 2.16
CA SER A 425 5.25 -3.75 2.22
C SER A 425 5.00 -4.37 0.85
N ARG A 426 4.79 -3.55 -0.18
CA ARG A 426 4.62 -3.99 -1.57
C ARG A 426 5.86 -4.71 -2.10
N ILE A 427 7.06 -4.17 -1.85
CA ILE A 427 8.31 -4.80 -2.28
C ILE A 427 8.47 -6.15 -1.58
N TRP A 428 8.21 -6.20 -0.26
CA TRP A 428 8.31 -7.43 0.51
C TRP A 428 7.33 -8.52 0.03
N LEU A 429 6.06 -8.17 -0.24
CA LEU A 429 5.05 -9.09 -0.76
C LEU A 429 5.36 -9.56 -2.19
N ALA A 430 5.90 -8.67 -3.03
CA ALA A 430 6.32 -9.00 -4.39
C ALA A 430 7.51 -9.97 -4.39
N LEU A 431 8.50 -9.76 -3.51
CA LEU A 431 9.62 -10.69 -3.32
C LEU A 431 9.16 -12.08 -2.84
N ARG A 432 8.05 -12.16 -2.09
CA ARG A 432 7.44 -13.44 -1.66
C ARG A 432 6.53 -14.07 -2.71
N GLY A 433 6.40 -13.46 -3.90
CA GLY A 433 5.57 -13.98 -5.00
C GLY A 433 4.06 -13.97 -4.72
N LYS A 434 3.60 -13.32 -3.63
CA LYS A 434 2.17 -13.27 -3.27
C LYS A 434 1.39 -12.24 -4.08
N GLN A 435 2.09 -11.28 -4.69
CA GLN A 435 1.48 -10.12 -5.34
C GLN A 435 2.32 -9.61 -6.51
N PRO A 436 1.71 -9.05 -7.58
CA PRO A 436 2.47 -8.42 -8.65
C PRO A 436 3.19 -7.15 -8.17
N TRP A 437 4.38 -6.90 -8.74
CA TRP A 437 5.19 -5.70 -8.48
C TRP A 437 4.42 -4.39 -8.69
N ARG A 438 3.50 -4.34 -9.65
CA ARG A 438 2.69 -3.15 -9.99
C ARG A 438 1.23 -3.30 -9.51
N LEU A 439 1.01 -3.51 -8.20
CA LEU A 439 -0.32 -3.73 -7.61
C LEU A 439 -1.40 -2.77 -8.11
N MET A 440 -1.15 -1.46 -8.09
CA MET A 440 -2.19 -0.50 -8.50
C MET A 440 -2.65 -0.69 -9.94
N ARG A 441 -1.72 -1.03 -10.84
CA ARG A 441 -2.07 -1.35 -12.23
C ARG A 441 -2.85 -2.65 -12.33
N PHE A 442 -2.53 -3.62 -11.48
CA PHE A 442 -3.31 -4.86 -11.37
C PHE A 442 -4.72 -4.60 -10.85
N LEU A 443 -4.89 -3.78 -9.80
CA LEU A 443 -6.22 -3.44 -9.26
C LEU A 443 -7.04 -2.63 -10.28
N GLU A 444 -6.41 -1.73 -11.01
CA GLU A 444 -7.06 -0.98 -12.10
C GLU A 444 -7.44 -1.90 -13.28
N ASP A 445 -6.61 -2.89 -13.60
CA ASP A 445 -6.94 -3.93 -14.60
C ASP A 445 -8.09 -4.82 -14.12
N ALA A 446 -8.08 -5.27 -12.87
CA ALA A 446 -9.18 -6.03 -12.27
C ALA A 446 -10.47 -5.21 -12.16
N HIS A 447 -10.37 -3.89 -11.96
CA HIS A 447 -11.51 -2.98 -12.00
C HIS A 447 -12.08 -2.85 -13.42
N ARG A 448 -11.22 -2.62 -14.43
CA ARG A 448 -11.64 -2.58 -15.84
C ARG A 448 -12.32 -3.89 -16.27
N ARG A 449 -11.79 -5.03 -15.83
CA ARG A 449 -12.35 -6.37 -16.10
C ARG A 449 -13.62 -6.69 -15.32
N GLY A 450 -14.11 -5.77 -14.48
CA GLY A 450 -15.36 -5.94 -13.73
C GLY A 450 -15.28 -6.89 -12.53
N VAL A 451 -14.08 -7.34 -12.15
CA VAL A 451 -13.85 -8.15 -10.94
C VAL A 451 -13.95 -7.27 -9.69
N LEU A 452 -13.36 -6.08 -9.76
CA LEU A 452 -13.42 -5.08 -8.71
C LEU A 452 -14.31 -3.90 -9.14
N ARG A 453 -15.04 -3.33 -8.19
CA ARG A 453 -15.70 -2.04 -8.33
C ARG A 453 -14.95 -0.99 -7.53
N GLN A 454 -15.00 0.26 -7.99
CA GLN A 454 -14.43 1.37 -7.25
C GLN A 454 -15.52 2.02 -6.39
N SER A 455 -15.22 2.26 -5.11
CA SER A 455 -16.09 2.96 -4.16
C SER A 455 -15.28 4.11 -3.54
N GLY A 456 -15.40 5.32 -4.12
CA GLY A 456 -14.58 6.47 -3.71
C GLY A 456 -13.08 6.19 -3.82
N ALA A 457 -12.38 6.19 -2.68
CA ALA A 457 -10.94 5.96 -2.55
C ALA A 457 -10.53 4.50 -2.30
N THR A 458 -11.49 3.56 -2.28
CA THR A 458 -11.25 2.13 -2.08
C THR A 458 -11.69 1.30 -3.29
N TYR A 459 -11.14 0.10 -3.41
CA TYR A 459 -11.69 -0.93 -4.29
C TYR A 459 -12.52 -1.90 -3.48
N GLN A 460 -13.61 -2.41 -4.03
CA GLN A 460 -14.38 -3.50 -3.44
C GLN A 460 -14.51 -4.62 -4.47
N PHE A 461 -14.63 -5.87 -4.03
CA PHE A 461 -15.08 -6.93 -4.92
C PHE A 461 -16.49 -6.58 -5.42
N ARG A 462 -16.72 -6.70 -6.73
CA ARG A 462 -18.05 -6.40 -7.30
C ARG A 462 -19.12 -7.29 -6.67
N HIS A 463 -18.74 -8.52 -6.32
CA HIS A 463 -19.63 -9.54 -5.77
C HIS A 463 -19.06 -10.11 -4.47
N ALA A 464 -19.82 -9.97 -3.37
CA ALA A 464 -19.40 -10.47 -2.06
C ALA A 464 -19.26 -12.01 -2.06
N ARG A 465 -20.18 -12.74 -2.71
CA ARG A 465 -20.08 -14.21 -2.84
C ARG A 465 -18.78 -14.66 -3.51
N MET A 466 -18.26 -13.88 -4.46
CA MET A 466 -16.98 -14.18 -5.11
C MET A 466 -15.80 -13.95 -4.16
N GLN A 467 -15.82 -12.87 -3.37
CA GLN A 467 -14.83 -12.67 -2.32
C GLN A 467 -14.86 -13.83 -1.31
N ASP A 468 -16.04 -14.20 -0.84
CA ASP A 468 -16.22 -15.23 0.19
C ASP A 468 -15.76 -16.60 -0.35
N HIS A 469 -16.11 -16.93 -1.60
CA HIS A 469 -15.62 -18.13 -2.27
C HIS A 469 -14.10 -18.14 -2.42
N LEU A 470 -13.47 -17.03 -2.82
CA LEU A 470 -12.02 -16.94 -2.94
C LEU A 470 -11.30 -16.98 -1.59
N ALA A 471 -11.90 -16.44 -0.53
CA ALA A 471 -11.34 -16.47 0.82
C ALA A 471 -11.29 -17.91 1.35
N HIS A 472 -12.37 -18.67 1.14
CA HIS A 472 -12.54 -20.04 1.62
C HIS A 472 -12.09 -21.12 0.62
N ALA A 473 -11.61 -20.74 -0.56
CA ALA A 473 -11.11 -21.70 -1.54
C ALA A 473 -9.88 -22.43 -0.98
N ASP A 474 -9.99 -23.75 -0.85
CA ASP A 474 -8.92 -24.60 -0.35
C ASP A 474 -7.71 -24.61 -1.30
N PRO A 475 -6.47 -24.48 -0.79
CA PRO A 475 -5.28 -24.55 -1.63
C PRO A 475 -5.07 -25.94 -2.26
N THR A 476 -5.78 -26.98 -1.82
CA THR A 476 -5.71 -28.35 -2.35
C THR A 476 -6.53 -28.57 -3.63
N SER A 477 -7.56 -27.75 -3.88
CA SER A 477 -8.28 -27.72 -5.18
C SER A 477 -7.38 -27.21 -6.34
N GLN A 478 -6.18 -26.69 -6.02
CA GLN A 478 -5.17 -26.22 -6.97
C GLN A 478 -4.48 -27.34 -7.78
N ARG A 479 -4.63 -28.62 -7.40
CA ARG A 479 -4.26 -29.74 -8.26
C ARG A 479 -5.55 -30.22 -8.91
N GLY A 480 -5.84 -29.71 -10.12
CA GLY A 480 -7.01 -30.13 -10.88
C GLY A 480 -7.11 -31.67 -10.91
N PRO A 481 -8.32 -32.24 -10.99
CA PRO A 481 -8.46 -33.67 -11.16
C PRO A 481 -7.67 -34.06 -12.42
N CYS A 482 -6.59 -34.82 -12.24
CA CYS A 482 -6.01 -35.60 -13.31
C CYS A 482 -7.16 -36.45 -13.85
N ARG A 483 -7.74 -36.03 -14.98
CA ARG A 483 -8.68 -36.87 -15.75
C ARG A 483 -7.98 -38.22 -15.95
N PRO A 484 -8.54 -39.35 -15.48
CA PRO A 484 -8.07 -40.63 -15.96
C PRO A 484 -8.36 -40.64 -17.46
N SER A 485 -7.30 -40.72 -18.26
CA SER A 485 -7.41 -40.90 -19.70
C SER A 485 -8.16 -42.20 -19.93
N ARG A 486 -9.40 -42.09 -20.39
CA ARG A 486 -10.19 -43.21 -20.87
C ARG A 486 -9.53 -43.67 -22.19
N ARG A 487 -8.48 -44.49 -22.09
CA ARG A 487 -8.00 -45.31 -23.21
C ARG A 487 -9.14 -46.25 -23.57
N GLN A 488 -9.95 -45.86 -24.55
CA GLN A 488 -10.76 -46.81 -25.30
C GLN A 488 -9.78 -47.72 -26.06
N SER A 489 -9.56 -48.90 -25.51
CA SER A 489 -9.02 -50.05 -26.24
C SER A 489 -10.01 -50.43 -27.34
N GLN A 490 -9.70 -50.06 -28.58
CA GLN A 490 -10.26 -50.67 -29.77
C GLN A 490 -9.89 -52.17 -29.77
N PRO A 491 -10.84 -53.11 -29.92
CA PRO A 491 -10.51 -54.47 -30.27
C PRO A 491 -10.15 -54.53 -31.75
N ARG A 492 -8.92 -54.95 -32.06
CA ARG A 492 -8.50 -55.32 -33.42
C ARG A 492 -9.31 -56.54 -33.87
N CYS A 493 -10.08 -56.42 -34.94
CA CYS A 493 -10.55 -57.58 -35.71
C CYS A 493 -9.35 -58.27 -36.38
N PRO A 494 -9.20 -59.60 -36.27
CA PRO A 494 -8.25 -60.34 -37.08
C PRO A 494 -8.81 -60.56 -38.49
N SER A 495 -8.03 -60.12 -39.47
CA SER A 495 -8.19 -60.43 -40.89
C SER A 495 -7.92 -61.91 -41.14
N ASN A 496 -8.94 -62.63 -41.63
CA ASN A 496 -8.78 -63.90 -42.32
C ASN A 496 -9.30 -63.73 -43.73
N LEU A 497 -8.46 -64.01 -44.74
CA LEU A 497 -8.82 -64.83 -45.90
C LEU A 497 -7.58 -65.11 -46.77
N PRO A 498 -7.34 -66.38 -47.16
CA PRO A 498 -6.33 -66.76 -48.14
C PRO A 498 -6.94 -66.82 -49.55
N SER A 499 -6.12 -66.52 -50.55
CA SER A 499 -6.11 -67.08 -51.91
C SER A 499 -4.88 -66.61 -52.66
#